data_AF-A0ABD3NHA0-F1
#
_entry.id   AF-A0ABD3NHA0-F1
#
_cell.length_a   1.000
_cell.length_b   1.000
_cell.length_c   1.000
_cell.angle_alpha   90.00
_cell.angle_beta   90.00
_cell.angle_gamma   90.00
#
_symmetry.space_group_name_H-M   'P 1'
#
loop_
_entity.id
_entity.type
_entity.pdbx_description
1 polymer ?
#
loop_
_entity_poly.entity_id
_entity_poly.type
_entity_poly.pdbx_seq_one_letter_code
_entity_poly.pdbx_strand_id
1 'polypeptide(L)'
;MLHVTSSVFVFIALNSSTSALYHRGTRSSWTAPLRASSSYIKPQRSPSVLYIHTDDAETVHSDAPTLQSAPKRTRKRLASKDSARQFWTDKRDQCIFITRKEGDSSDTTDSARRSAEFTIRGKPLPLVRHRSRRGFMYNPSASAQEEFRDSLLQIMPQQHHPIIVDDGISGDAPITFFSESDFLEVSIVFRFKRPKSHFVNNKPGEGRIKPKAPGKFHATQTDIDNLAKFVLDSLNGLLYPDDRQVVSLKLIKMLDSDGICAGATDVTIRVLHDEAFGSSEIVV
;
A
#
# COMPACT_ATOMS: atom_id res chain seq x y z
N MET A 1 -45.08 -47.77 -2.41
CA MET A 1 -44.47 -47.78 -3.75
C MET A 1 -43.80 -46.42 -3.98
N LEU A 2 -42.53 -46.29 -3.64
CA LEU A 2 -41.70 -45.12 -3.97
C LEU A 2 -40.40 -45.67 -4.54
N HIS A 3 -40.21 -45.48 -5.84
CA HIS A 3 -39.03 -45.92 -6.58
C HIS A 3 -37.87 -44.96 -6.30
N VAL A 4 -36.77 -45.49 -5.78
CA VAL A 4 -35.47 -44.83 -5.69
C VAL A 4 -34.65 -45.29 -6.89
N THR A 5 -34.38 -44.40 -7.85
CA THR A 5 -33.46 -44.68 -8.95
C THR A 5 -32.08 -44.13 -8.61
N SER A 6 -31.16 -45.03 -8.21
CA SER A 6 -29.73 -44.73 -8.10
C SER A 6 -29.11 -44.69 -9.49
N SER A 7 -28.53 -43.54 -9.86
CA SER A 7 -27.66 -43.42 -11.04
C SER A 7 -26.21 -43.63 -10.60
N VAL A 8 -25.60 -44.70 -11.10
CA VAL A 8 -24.17 -44.99 -10.98
C VAL A 8 -23.45 -44.23 -12.09
N PHE A 9 -22.59 -43.28 -11.74
CA PHE A 9 -21.67 -42.65 -12.69
C PHE A 9 -20.28 -43.25 -12.57
N VAL A 10 -19.82 -43.86 -13.65
CA VAL A 10 -18.45 -44.33 -13.84
C VAL A 10 -17.65 -43.20 -14.48
N PHE A 11 -16.66 -42.66 -13.77
CA PHE A 11 -15.69 -41.74 -14.36
C PHE A 11 -14.42 -42.49 -14.75
N ILE A 12 -14.12 -42.49 -16.04
CA ILE A 12 -12.87 -42.97 -16.63
C ILE A 12 -11.83 -41.86 -16.48
N ALA A 13 -10.77 -42.13 -15.71
CA ALA A 13 -9.59 -41.28 -15.64
C ALA A 13 -8.73 -41.50 -16.90
N LEU A 14 -8.44 -40.43 -17.64
CA LEU A 14 -7.41 -40.43 -18.67
C LEU A 14 -6.25 -39.52 -18.24
N ASN A 15 -5.16 -40.17 -17.85
CA ASN A 15 -3.82 -39.60 -17.78
C ASN A 15 -3.38 -39.17 -19.19
N SER A 16 -2.81 -37.97 -19.32
CA SER A 16 -1.79 -37.71 -20.35
C SER A 16 -0.78 -36.69 -19.86
N SER A 17 0.39 -37.24 -19.57
CA SER A 17 1.66 -36.58 -19.29
C SER A 17 2.11 -35.79 -20.51
N THR A 18 2.47 -34.53 -20.34
CA THR A 18 3.30 -33.78 -21.30
C THR A 18 4.40 -33.04 -20.54
N SER A 19 5.57 -33.65 -20.53
CA SER A 19 6.83 -33.08 -20.05
C SER A 19 7.40 -32.17 -21.14
N ALA A 20 7.43 -30.86 -20.90
CA ALA A 20 8.11 -29.92 -21.79
C ALA A 20 9.48 -29.54 -21.20
N LEU A 21 10.54 -30.09 -21.79
CA LEU A 21 11.92 -29.64 -21.60
C LEU A 21 12.07 -28.20 -22.07
N TYR A 22 12.42 -27.28 -21.17
CA TYR A 22 12.88 -25.94 -21.53
C TYR A 22 14.41 -25.94 -21.64
N HIS A 23 14.92 -25.71 -22.85
CA HIS A 23 16.33 -25.48 -23.12
C HIS A 23 16.78 -24.11 -22.60
N ARG A 24 17.87 -24.10 -21.81
CA ARG A 24 18.62 -22.91 -21.41
C ARG A 24 19.20 -22.20 -22.65
N GLY A 25 18.68 -21.00 -22.92
CA GLY A 25 19.31 -20.02 -23.83
C GLY A 25 20.45 -19.29 -23.13
N THR A 26 21.60 -19.27 -23.80
CA THR A 26 22.86 -18.66 -23.38
C THR A 26 22.78 -17.12 -23.32
N ARG A 27 23.33 -16.54 -22.25
CA ARG A 27 23.46 -15.09 -22.05
C ARG A 27 24.42 -14.50 -23.09
N SER A 28 23.92 -13.60 -23.93
CA SER A 28 24.76 -12.71 -24.73
C SER A 28 25.22 -11.53 -23.87
N SER A 29 26.54 -11.34 -23.81
CA SER A 29 27.23 -10.24 -23.15
C SER A 29 27.02 -8.94 -23.92
N TRP A 30 26.30 -7.99 -23.32
CA TRP A 30 26.26 -6.61 -23.79
C TRP A 30 27.43 -5.84 -23.18
N THR A 31 28.42 -5.53 -24.02
CA THR A 31 29.49 -4.59 -23.72
C THR A 31 28.95 -3.16 -23.80
N ALA A 32 29.04 -2.43 -22.68
CA ALA A 32 28.69 -1.00 -22.62
C ALA A 32 29.80 -0.14 -23.24
N PRO A 33 29.49 0.87 -24.07
CA PRO A 33 30.49 1.81 -24.57
C PRO A 33 30.85 2.85 -23.50
N LEU A 34 32.17 3.06 -23.35
CA LEU A 34 32.79 4.10 -22.54
C LEU A 34 32.28 5.49 -22.93
N ARG A 35 31.70 6.20 -21.96
CA ARG A 35 31.17 7.56 -22.13
C ARG A 35 32.28 8.58 -21.89
N ALA A 36 32.67 9.29 -22.95
CA ALA A 36 33.58 10.43 -22.88
C ALA A 36 32.98 11.56 -22.04
N SER A 37 33.78 12.09 -21.12
CA SER A 37 33.52 13.24 -20.27
C SER A 37 33.62 14.53 -21.10
N SER A 38 32.48 15.16 -21.37
CA SER A 38 32.42 16.51 -21.94
C SER A 38 32.16 17.52 -20.81
N SER A 39 33.15 18.36 -20.55
CA SER A 39 33.13 19.43 -19.56
C SER A 39 32.31 20.61 -20.07
N TYR A 40 31.12 20.80 -19.49
CA TYR A 40 30.23 21.92 -19.80
C TYR A 40 30.64 23.16 -18.99
N ILE A 41 31.17 24.18 -19.68
CA ILE A 41 31.49 25.49 -19.13
C ILE A 41 30.20 26.32 -19.00
N LYS A 42 29.85 26.73 -17.78
CA LYS A 42 28.76 27.68 -17.51
C LYS A 42 29.21 29.11 -17.85
N PRO A 43 28.44 29.89 -18.64
CA PRO A 43 28.68 31.32 -18.77
C PRO A 43 28.14 32.06 -17.52
N GLN A 44 29.00 32.86 -16.88
CA GLN A 44 28.60 33.82 -15.85
C GLN A 44 27.80 34.97 -16.47
N ARG A 45 26.65 35.30 -15.87
CA ARG A 45 25.91 36.54 -16.15
C ARG A 45 26.30 37.59 -15.12
N SER A 46 26.80 38.71 -15.61
CA SER A 46 27.05 39.95 -14.86
C SER A 46 25.74 40.61 -14.41
N PRO A 47 25.71 41.30 -13.25
CA PRO A 47 24.53 42.02 -12.79
C PRO A 47 24.44 43.41 -13.44
N SER A 48 23.26 43.73 -13.98
CA SER A 48 22.92 45.06 -14.49
C SER A 48 22.53 45.99 -13.33
N VAL A 49 23.23 47.12 -13.25
CA VAL A 49 22.99 48.23 -12.31
C VAL A 49 21.71 48.97 -12.71
N LEU A 50 20.78 49.15 -11.78
CA LEU A 50 19.56 49.96 -11.96
C LEU A 50 19.74 51.31 -11.25
N TYR A 51 19.64 52.41 -12.00
CA TYR A 51 19.65 53.77 -11.48
C TYR A 51 18.31 54.12 -10.81
N ILE A 52 18.37 54.76 -9.65
CA ILE A 52 17.23 55.36 -8.96
C ILE A 52 17.17 56.83 -9.37
N HIS A 53 16.07 57.26 -9.98
CA HIS A 53 15.70 58.67 -10.13
C HIS A 53 14.75 59.03 -8.98
N THR A 54 15.13 60.03 -8.20
CA THR A 54 14.26 60.77 -7.29
C THR A 54 13.95 62.11 -7.93
N ASP A 55 12.67 62.42 -8.12
CA ASP A 55 12.21 63.79 -8.36
C ASP A 55 11.03 64.06 -7.43
N ASP A 56 11.17 65.18 -6.73
CA ASP A 56 10.23 65.80 -5.82
C ASP A 56 9.11 66.51 -6.61
N ALA A 57 7.86 66.42 -6.11
CA ALA A 57 6.86 67.46 -6.34
C ALA A 57 5.78 67.39 -5.24
N GLU A 58 5.73 68.46 -4.45
CA GLU A 58 4.67 68.78 -3.51
C GLU A 58 3.34 69.00 -4.25
N THR A 59 2.24 68.48 -3.69
CA THR A 59 0.93 69.16 -3.82
C THR A 59 0.05 68.85 -2.63
N VAL A 60 -0.40 69.91 -1.97
CA VAL A 60 -1.32 69.94 -0.83
C VAL A 60 -2.76 69.79 -1.35
N HIS A 61 -3.54 68.86 -0.81
CA HIS A 61 -5.00 68.97 -0.75
C HIS A 61 -5.57 68.20 0.44
N SER A 62 -6.41 68.90 1.19
CA SER A 62 -7.27 68.44 2.27
C SER A 62 -8.43 67.58 1.74
N ASP A 63 -8.83 66.54 2.48
CA ASP A 63 -10.22 66.31 2.94
C ASP A 63 -10.51 64.85 3.40
N ALA A 64 -11.27 64.79 4.51
CA ALA A 64 -12.12 63.70 5.02
C ALA A 64 -11.51 62.33 5.48
N PRO A 65 -11.73 61.92 6.75
CA PRO A 65 -11.34 60.60 7.23
C PRO A 65 -12.34 59.52 6.78
N THR A 66 -11.98 58.78 5.73
CA THR A 66 -12.66 57.53 5.38
C THR A 66 -12.17 56.42 6.32
N LEU A 67 -13.08 55.82 7.08
CA LEU A 67 -12.85 54.63 7.91
C LEU A 67 -12.37 53.46 7.04
N GLN A 68 -11.05 53.33 6.92
CA GLN A 68 -10.40 52.20 6.26
C GLN A 68 -10.60 50.94 7.12
N SER A 69 -11.43 50.03 6.61
CA SER A 69 -11.58 48.70 7.18
C SER A 69 -10.22 47.98 7.22
N ALA A 70 -9.82 47.56 8.42
CA ALA A 70 -8.55 46.89 8.66
C ALA A 70 -8.43 45.64 7.77
N PRO A 71 -7.28 45.42 7.10
CA PRO A 71 -7.07 44.23 6.29
C PRO A 71 -7.15 43.00 7.19
N LYS A 72 -8.12 42.11 6.91
CA LYS A 72 -8.26 40.81 7.56
C LYS A 72 -6.98 40.01 7.33
N ARG A 73 -6.05 40.07 8.28
CA ARG A 73 -4.84 39.24 8.32
C ARG A 73 -5.26 37.78 8.39
N THR A 74 -5.29 37.13 7.24
CA THR A 74 -5.41 35.68 7.10
C THR A 74 -4.18 35.07 7.77
N ARG A 75 -4.32 34.65 9.03
CA ARG A 75 -3.30 33.87 9.74
C ARG A 75 -3.10 32.56 8.96
N LYS A 76 -2.05 32.55 8.13
CA LYS A 76 -1.52 31.35 7.49
C LYS A 76 -1.04 30.43 8.63
N ARG A 77 -1.93 29.56 9.13
CA ARG A 77 -1.56 28.54 10.12
C ARG A 77 -0.46 27.71 9.46
N LEU A 78 0.75 27.79 10.00
CA LEU A 78 1.83 26.86 9.71
C LEU A 78 1.28 25.46 10.02
N ALA A 79 0.92 24.72 8.96
CA ALA A 79 0.49 23.34 9.09
C ALA A 79 1.66 22.57 9.71
N SER A 80 1.39 21.84 10.80
CA SER A 80 2.40 20.98 11.40
C SER A 80 2.88 19.98 10.34
N LYS A 81 4.18 19.70 10.33
CA LYS A 81 4.83 18.80 9.37
C LYS A 81 4.18 17.41 9.32
N ASP A 82 3.49 17.00 10.39
CA ASP A 82 2.70 15.77 10.49
C ASP A 82 1.46 15.73 9.58
N SER A 83 0.94 16.87 9.11
CA SER A 83 -0.21 16.86 8.20
C SER A 83 0.13 16.44 6.77
N ALA A 84 1.39 16.11 6.49
CA ALA A 84 1.89 15.80 5.15
C ALA A 84 2.00 14.30 4.85
N ARG A 85 2.02 13.43 5.87
CA ARG A 85 2.17 11.98 5.65
C ARG A 85 0.90 11.40 5.03
N GLN A 86 1.07 10.59 3.99
CA GLN A 86 -0.05 9.95 3.32
C GLN A 86 -0.56 8.74 4.09
N PHE A 87 0.37 8.04 4.75
CA PHE A 87 0.12 6.87 5.59
C PHE A 87 0.68 7.09 6.99
N TRP A 88 0.03 6.49 7.98
CA TRP A 88 0.47 6.50 9.37
C TRP A 88 -0.10 5.29 10.12
N THR A 89 0.33 5.11 11.36
CA THR A 89 -0.19 4.10 12.27
C THR A 89 -0.70 4.78 13.55
N ASP A 90 -1.78 4.24 14.12
CA ASP A 90 -2.25 4.65 15.44
C ASP A 90 -1.64 3.71 16.50
N LYS A 91 -1.35 4.22 17.69
CA LYS A 91 -0.91 3.38 18.83
C LYS A 91 -1.98 2.38 19.27
N ARG A 92 -3.23 2.63 18.88
CA ARG A 92 -4.37 1.74 19.13
C ARG A 92 -4.50 0.64 18.08
N ASP A 93 -3.84 0.79 16.94
CA ASP A 93 -3.88 -0.23 15.89
C ASP A 93 -3.09 -1.45 16.36
N GLN A 94 -3.74 -2.61 16.36
CA GLN A 94 -3.07 -3.86 16.70
C GLN A 94 -2.23 -4.31 15.51
N CYS A 95 -1.03 -4.78 15.82
CA CYS A 95 -0.12 -5.40 14.87
C CYS A 95 0.25 -6.77 15.43
N ILE A 96 -0.24 -7.83 14.80
CA ILE A 96 -0.15 -9.20 15.31
C ILE A 96 0.71 -9.99 14.32
N PHE A 97 1.87 -10.45 14.78
CA PHE A 97 2.72 -11.39 14.07
C PHE A 97 2.82 -12.66 14.89
N ILE A 98 2.38 -13.77 14.32
CA ILE A 98 2.38 -15.07 14.99
C ILE A 98 3.43 -15.96 14.33
N THR A 99 4.32 -16.52 15.15
CA THR A 99 5.29 -17.54 14.76
C THR A 99 5.28 -18.62 15.83
N ARG A 100 4.46 -19.66 15.68
CA ARG A 100 4.54 -20.83 16.58
C ARG A 100 5.70 -21.72 16.13
N LYS A 101 6.58 -22.10 17.05
CA LYS A 101 7.60 -23.11 16.80
C LYS A 101 7.00 -24.49 17.07
N GLU A 102 7.16 -25.42 16.14
CA GLU A 102 6.98 -26.85 16.38
C GLU A 102 7.96 -27.27 17.49
N GLY A 103 7.46 -27.66 18.66
CA GLY A 103 8.34 -28.05 19.77
C GLY A 103 7.69 -28.30 21.12
N ASP A 104 6.46 -27.83 21.36
CA ASP A 104 5.73 -28.14 22.59
C ASP A 104 4.64 -29.19 22.31
N SER A 105 4.94 -30.42 22.70
CA SER A 105 4.03 -31.57 22.86
C SER A 105 2.79 -31.14 23.67
N SER A 106 1.54 -31.52 23.38
CA SER A 106 0.97 -32.71 22.77
C SER A 106 -0.44 -32.40 22.25
N ASP A 107 -0.81 -33.12 21.19
CA ASP A 107 -2.16 -33.34 20.65
C ASP A 107 -2.69 -32.45 19.49
N THR A 108 -2.51 -33.04 18.30
CA THR A 108 -3.33 -33.06 17.08
C THR A 108 -3.85 -31.75 16.43
N THR A 109 -3.31 -31.48 15.23
CA THR A 109 -3.83 -30.62 14.14
C THR A 109 -3.81 -29.10 14.34
N ASP A 110 -2.69 -28.53 14.76
CA ASP A 110 -2.46 -27.08 14.61
C ASP A 110 -1.05 -26.85 14.02
N SER A 111 -0.88 -27.24 12.74
CA SER A 111 0.29 -26.89 11.92
C SER A 111 0.62 -25.42 12.17
N ALA A 112 1.88 -25.15 12.53
CA ALA A 112 2.35 -23.85 13.00
C ALA A 112 1.84 -22.68 12.14
N ARG A 113 0.74 -22.04 12.58
CA ARG A 113 0.10 -20.95 11.84
C ARG A 113 0.97 -19.70 11.90
N ARG A 114 1.80 -19.49 10.88
CA ARG A 114 2.42 -18.18 10.63
C ARG A 114 1.38 -17.24 10.02
N SER A 115 1.20 -16.08 10.65
CA SER A 115 0.28 -15.06 10.14
C SER A 115 0.71 -13.65 10.55
N ALA A 116 0.33 -12.68 9.75
CA ALA A 116 0.50 -11.25 10.01
C ALA A 116 -0.85 -10.54 9.87
N GLU A 117 -1.20 -9.70 10.83
CA GLU A 117 -2.38 -8.84 10.79
C GLU A 117 -2.01 -7.42 11.23
N PHE A 118 -2.35 -6.43 10.42
CA PHE A 118 -2.03 -5.04 10.71
C PHE A 118 -2.97 -4.07 10.00
N THR A 119 -2.99 -2.82 10.49
CA THR A 119 -3.74 -1.71 9.92
C THR A 119 -2.79 -0.56 9.60
N ILE A 120 -2.83 -0.06 8.37
CA ILE A 120 -2.18 1.19 7.98
C ILE A 120 -3.25 2.24 7.72
N ARG A 121 -3.22 3.33 8.48
CA ARG A 121 -4.16 4.45 8.36
C ARG A 121 -3.77 5.33 7.19
N GLY A 122 -4.77 5.95 6.57
CA GLY A 122 -4.59 6.77 5.37
C GLY A 122 -5.57 6.42 4.28
N LYS A 123 -5.63 7.27 3.24
CA LYS A 123 -6.51 7.02 2.10
C LYS A 123 -5.94 5.85 1.30
N PRO A 124 -6.69 4.75 1.08
CA PRO A 124 -6.26 3.69 0.17
C PRO A 124 -5.96 4.24 -1.22
N LEU A 125 -4.82 3.82 -1.80
CA LEU A 125 -4.36 4.30 -3.10
C LEU A 125 -4.29 3.16 -4.12
N PRO A 126 -4.70 3.41 -5.37
CA PRO A 126 -4.44 2.47 -6.44
C PRO A 126 -2.99 2.56 -6.90
N LEU A 127 -2.47 1.47 -7.46
CA LEU A 127 -1.21 1.50 -8.17
C LEU A 127 -1.39 2.32 -9.44
N VAL A 128 -0.57 3.36 -9.58
CA VAL A 128 -0.56 4.17 -10.79
C VAL A 128 0.40 3.52 -11.78
N ARG A 129 -0.07 3.26 -12.99
CA ARG A 129 0.75 2.66 -14.06
C ARG A 129 2.04 3.45 -14.27
N HIS A 130 3.13 2.71 -14.51
CA HIS A 130 4.42 3.24 -14.92
C HIS A 130 4.29 4.28 -16.03
N ARG A 131 5.11 5.31 -15.95
CA ARG A 131 5.14 6.42 -16.92
C ARG A 131 6.53 6.52 -17.53
N SER A 132 6.59 6.95 -18.77
CA SER A 132 7.83 7.26 -19.45
C SER A 132 7.98 8.77 -19.62
N ARG A 133 9.17 9.29 -19.32
CA ARG A 133 9.52 10.70 -19.59
C ARG A 133 10.98 10.74 -20.05
N ARG A 134 11.22 11.30 -21.25
CA ARG A 134 12.56 11.39 -21.86
C ARG A 134 13.28 10.02 -21.97
N GLY A 135 12.54 8.96 -22.29
CA GLY A 135 13.10 7.60 -22.41
C GLY A 135 13.30 6.85 -21.09
N PHE A 136 13.09 7.48 -19.93
CA PHE A 136 13.16 6.81 -18.63
C PHE A 136 11.76 6.39 -18.18
N MET A 137 11.60 5.12 -17.82
CA MET A 137 10.40 4.61 -17.18
C MET A 137 10.52 4.77 -15.66
N TYR A 138 9.47 5.26 -15.02
CA TYR A 138 9.43 5.42 -13.57
C TYR A 138 8.09 4.98 -13.01
N ASN A 139 8.10 4.50 -11.77
CA ASN A 139 6.92 4.18 -11.00
C ASN A 139 6.45 5.43 -10.23
N PRO A 140 5.36 6.09 -10.64
CA PRO A 140 4.84 7.25 -9.93
C PRO A 140 4.31 6.93 -8.51
N SER A 141 4.04 5.66 -8.21
CA SER A 141 3.59 5.21 -6.88
C SER A 141 4.74 4.91 -5.92
N ALA A 142 6.00 4.90 -6.38
CA ALA A 142 7.14 4.45 -5.57
C ALA A 142 7.25 5.15 -4.20
N SER A 143 7.15 6.48 -4.18
CA SER A 143 7.21 7.25 -2.93
C SER A 143 6.06 6.91 -1.97
N ALA A 144 4.86 6.65 -2.49
CA ALA A 144 3.72 6.28 -1.65
C ALA A 144 3.83 4.84 -1.13
N GLN A 145 4.41 3.93 -1.93
CA GLN A 145 4.70 2.56 -1.52
C GLN A 145 5.76 2.53 -0.41
N GLU A 146 6.80 3.36 -0.52
CA GLU A 146 7.82 3.54 0.52
C GLU A 146 7.21 4.08 1.82
N GLU A 147 6.37 5.12 1.76
CA GLU A 147 5.65 5.62 2.96
C GLU A 147 4.74 4.55 3.60
N PHE A 148 4.09 3.71 2.79
CA PHE A 148 3.26 2.61 3.29
C PHE A 148 4.11 1.56 4.01
N ARG A 149 5.24 1.17 3.39
CA ARG A 149 6.25 0.26 3.97
C ARG A 149 6.82 0.80 5.28
N ASP A 150 7.21 2.06 5.31
CA ASP A 150 7.77 2.70 6.51
C ASP A 150 6.76 2.77 7.66
N SER A 151 5.48 2.97 7.34
CA SER A 151 4.41 2.94 8.33
C SER A 151 4.27 1.56 8.98
N LEU A 152 4.41 0.48 8.19
CA LEU A 152 4.39 -0.88 8.72
C LEU A 152 5.63 -1.18 9.56
N LEU A 153 6.83 -0.80 9.10
CA LEU A 153 8.08 -1.00 9.85
C LEU A 153 8.04 -0.35 11.26
N GLN A 154 7.32 0.75 11.43
CA GLN A 154 7.15 1.42 12.73
C GLN A 154 6.36 0.59 13.75
N ILE A 155 5.43 -0.26 13.30
CA ILE A 155 4.60 -1.10 14.18
C ILE A 155 5.04 -2.56 14.19
N MET A 156 5.85 -2.97 13.22
CA MET A 156 6.38 -4.32 13.11
C MET A 156 7.41 -4.59 14.23
N PRO A 157 7.31 -5.71 14.96
CA PRO A 157 8.32 -6.08 15.96
C PRO A 157 9.70 -6.19 15.32
N GLN A 158 10.73 -5.63 15.96
CA GLN A 158 12.10 -5.56 15.42
C GLN A 158 12.67 -6.92 15.01
N GLN A 159 12.33 -7.99 15.74
CA GLN A 159 12.74 -9.37 15.43
C GLN A 159 12.23 -9.91 14.08
N HIS A 160 11.23 -9.25 13.50
CA HIS A 160 10.66 -9.61 12.20
C HIS A 160 11.03 -8.61 11.10
N HIS A 161 11.82 -7.58 11.40
CA HIS A 161 12.30 -6.66 10.37
C HIS A 161 13.16 -7.43 9.36
N PRO A 162 13.05 -7.12 8.06
CA PRO A 162 13.84 -7.79 7.05
C PRO A 162 15.32 -7.54 7.31
N ILE A 163 16.09 -8.61 7.45
CA ILE A 163 17.53 -8.54 7.69
C ILE A 163 18.21 -8.61 6.32
N ILE A 164 18.90 -7.54 5.95
CA ILE A 164 19.84 -7.57 4.84
C ILE A 164 21.13 -8.19 5.41
N VAL A 165 21.37 -9.46 5.08
CA VAL A 165 22.61 -10.12 5.44
C VAL A 165 23.65 -9.70 4.39
N ASP A 166 24.44 -8.67 4.69
CA ASP A 166 25.59 -8.26 3.88
C ASP A 166 26.81 -9.07 4.32
N ASP A 167 26.78 -10.38 4.10
CA ASP A 167 27.91 -11.26 4.43
C ASP A 167 29.00 -11.26 3.34
N GLY A 168 28.82 -10.48 2.26
CA GLY A 168 29.79 -10.34 1.16
C GLY A 168 30.09 -11.62 0.39
N ILE A 169 29.42 -12.73 0.75
CA ILE A 169 29.70 -14.09 0.28
C ILE A 169 28.43 -14.70 -0.33
N SER A 170 27.27 -14.34 0.18
CA SER A 170 25.97 -14.88 -0.23
C SER A 170 25.22 -13.78 -0.98
N GLY A 171 24.99 -13.97 -2.28
CA GLY A 171 24.07 -13.13 -3.06
C GLY A 171 22.60 -13.38 -2.70
N ASP A 172 22.32 -13.68 -1.44
CA ASP A 172 21.05 -14.21 -0.97
C ASP A 172 20.02 -13.10 -0.76
N ALA A 173 18.78 -13.43 -1.09
CA ALA A 173 17.64 -12.54 -0.94
C ALA A 173 17.43 -12.15 0.53
N PRO A 174 16.89 -10.95 0.82
CA PRO A 174 16.60 -10.53 2.18
C PRO A 174 15.71 -11.56 2.89
N ILE A 175 16.03 -11.85 4.15
CA ILE A 175 15.21 -12.75 4.98
C ILE A 175 13.93 -11.99 5.35
N THR A 176 12.80 -12.42 4.79
CA THR A 176 11.47 -11.87 5.05
C THR A 176 10.70 -12.68 6.08
N PHE A 177 9.59 -12.13 6.58
CA PHE A 177 8.76 -12.79 7.61
C PHE A 177 8.17 -14.13 7.13
N PHE A 178 7.67 -14.18 5.90
CA PHE A 178 7.28 -15.39 5.19
C PHE A 178 8.44 -15.85 4.30
N SER A 179 8.70 -17.15 4.26
CA SER A 179 9.75 -17.77 3.44
C SER A 179 9.25 -18.00 2.01
N GLU A 180 10.15 -18.10 1.03
CA GLU A 180 9.81 -18.30 -0.40
C GLU A 180 8.96 -19.56 -0.69
N SER A 181 9.01 -20.56 0.19
CA SER A 181 8.22 -21.80 0.10
C SER A 181 6.80 -21.69 0.66
N ASP A 182 6.43 -20.57 1.29
CA ASP A 182 5.10 -20.39 1.85
C ASP A 182 4.08 -20.09 0.74
N PHE A 183 2.92 -20.72 0.81
CA PHE A 183 1.74 -20.32 0.05
C PHE A 183 0.89 -19.39 0.90
N LEU A 184 0.50 -18.24 0.36
CA LEU A 184 -0.13 -17.18 1.13
C LEU A 184 -1.59 -16.99 0.74
N GLU A 185 -2.45 -16.91 1.76
CA GLU A 185 -3.75 -16.26 1.67
C GLU A 185 -3.62 -14.82 2.16
N VAL A 186 -4.09 -13.88 1.36
CA VAL A 186 -4.10 -12.45 1.69
C VAL A 186 -5.54 -11.93 1.68
N SER A 187 -5.95 -11.30 2.77
CA SER A 187 -7.22 -10.57 2.87
C SER A 187 -6.94 -9.09 3.09
N ILE A 188 -7.49 -8.24 2.21
CA ILE A 188 -7.31 -6.78 2.27
C ILE A 188 -8.67 -6.09 2.35
N VAL A 189 -8.84 -5.26 3.37
CA VAL A 189 -10.01 -4.39 3.52
C VAL A 189 -9.60 -2.94 3.33
N PHE A 190 -10.13 -2.32 2.28
CA PHE A 190 -9.92 -0.91 1.98
C PHE A 190 -11.03 -0.08 2.60
N ARG A 191 -10.69 0.68 3.65
CA ARG A 191 -11.60 1.63 4.31
C ARG A 191 -11.39 3.02 3.72
N PHE A 192 -12.36 3.48 2.94
CA PHE A 192 -12.38 4.81 2.34
C PHE A 192 -13.00 5.83 3.29
N LYS A 193 -12.46 7.05 3.30
CA LYS A 193 -13.01 8.17 4.06
C LYS A 193 -14.53 8.32 3.82
N ARG A 194 -15.30 8.25 4.90
CA ARG A 194 -16.75 8.43 4.84
C ARG A 194 -17.12 9.90 4.62
N PRO A 195 -18.07 10.22 3.71
CA PRO A 195 -18.54 11.59 3.50
C PRO A 195 -19.03 12.24 4.79
N LYS A 196 -18.68 13.52 5.00
CA LYS A 196 -19.08 14.25 6.21
C LYS A 196 -20.59 14.31 6.39
N SER A 197 -21.35 14.37 5.30
CA SER A 197 -22.82 14.37 5.31
C SER A 197 -23.44 13.14 6.00
N HIS A 198 -22.70 12.03 6.08
CA HIS A 198 -23.14 10.81 6.75
C HIS A 198 -23.09 10.92 8.28
N PHE A 199 -22.43 11.94 8.83
CA PHE A 199 -22.28 12.12 10.26
C PHE A 199 -23.22 13.19 10.82
N VAL A 200 -23.61 13.03 12.09
CA VAL A 200 -24.40 14.02 12.84
C VAL A 200 -23.63 15.34 12.90
N ASN A 201 -24.27 16.43 12.45
CA ASN A 201 -23.68 17.76 12.32
C ASN A 201 -22.41 17.82 11.46
N ASN A 202 -22.25 16.88 10.51
CA ASN A 202 -21.09 16.79 9.62
C ASN A 202 -19.74 16.63 10.36
N LYS A 203 -19.78 16.11 11.60
CA LYS A 203 -18.60 15.90 12.45
C LYS A 203 -18.31 14.39 12.56
N PRO A 204 -17.21 13.90 11.95
CA PRO A 204 -16.76 12.52 12.11
C PRO A 204 -16.55 12.15 13.58
N GLY A 205 -16.73 10.88 13.87
CA GLY A 205 -16.50 10.33 15.20
C GLY A 205 -17.25 9.01 15.39
N GLU A 206 -16.75 8.22 16.32
CA GLU A 206 -17.33 6.95 16.72
C GLU A 206 -18.79 7.12 17.18
N GLY A 207 -19.68 6.25 16.69
CA GLY A 207 -21.11 6.32 17.00
C GLY A 207 -21.86 7.54 16.42
N ARG A 208 -21.21 8.42 15.66
CA ARG A 208 -21.83 9.65 15.11
C ARG A 208 -22.42 9.49 13.71
N ILE A 209 -22.61 8.26 13.24
CA ILE A 209 -23.20 7.99 11.92
C ILE A 209 -24.71 8.22 12.01
N LYS A 210 -25.27 8.96 11.05
CA LYS A 210 -26.71 9.18 10.96
C LYS A 210 -27.43 7.84 10.68
N PRO A 211 -28.61 7.59 11.27
CA PRO A 211 -29.39 6.38 10.98
C PRO A 211 -29.76 6.23 9.49
N LYS A 212 -29.92 7.36 8.78
CA LYS A 212 -30.21 7.40 7.33
C LYS A 212 -28.96 7.33 6.43
N ALA A 213 -27.76 7.23 7.01
CA ALA A 213 -26.55 7.15 6.20
C ALA A 213 -26.52 5.83 5.40
N PRO A 214 -25.94 5.83 4.19
CA PRO A 214 -25.71 4.60 3.44
C PRO A 214 -24.89 3.59 4.25
N GLY A 215 -25.04 2.31 3.88
CA GLY A 215 -24.34 1.18 4.48
C GLY A 215 -22.81 1.27 4.42
N LYS A 216 -22.14 0.16 4.78
CA LYS A 216 -20.67 0.13 4.85
C LYS A 216 -20.02 -0.02 3.48
N PHE A 217 -20.61 -0.75 2.55
CA PHE A 217 -19.99 -1.00 1.25
C PHE A 217 -19.90 0.26 0.40
N HIS A 218 -18.79 0.41 -0.33
CA HIS A 218 -18.52 1.59 -1.14
C HIS A 218 -18.19 1.22 -2.58
N ALA A 219 -19.03 1.65 -3.51
CA ALA A 219 -18.71 1.66 -4.93
C ALA A 219 -17.87 2.91 -5.25
N THR A 220 -16.54 2.79 -5.18
CA THR A 220 -15.62 3.80 -5.73
C THR A 220 -15.40 3.57 -7.22
N GLN A 221 -15.04 4.63 -7.94
CA GLN A 221 -14.57 4.52 -9.33
C GLN A 221 -13.24 3.76 -9.46
N THR A 222 -12.40 3.79 -8.42
CA THR A 222 -11.11 3.11 -8.43
C THR A 222 -11.30 1.61 -8.39
N ASP A 223 -10.68 0.86 -9.30
CA ASP A 223 -10.79 -0.60 -9.33
C ASP A 223 -10.13 -1.26 -8.11
N ILE A 224 -10.70 -2.39 -7.65
CA ILE A 224 -10.26 -3.03 -6.39
C ILE A 224 -8.92 -3.76 -6.53
N ASP A 225 -8.67 -4.31 -7.71
CA ASP A 225 -7.42 -4.97 -8.11
C ASP A 225 -6.26 -3.96 -8.15
N ASN A 226 -6.48 -2.74 -8.65
CA ASN A 226 -5.46 -1.70 -8.63
C ASN A 226 -5.09 -1.27 -7.20
N LEU A 227 -6.03 -1.29 -6.26
CA LEU A 227 -5.75 -1.07 -4.84
C LEU A 227 -4.95 -2.24 -4.25
N ALA A 228 -5.35 -3.47 -4.55
CA ALA A 228 -4.64 -4.67 -4.10
C ALA A 228 -3.20 -4.68 -4.59
N LYS A 229 -2.99 -4.39 -5.88
CA LYS A 229 -1.67 -4.33 -6.49
C LYS A 229 -0.75 -3.31 -5.81
N PHE A 230 -1.27 -2.15 -5.41
CA PHE A 230 -0.50 -1.18 -4.64
C PHE A 230 0.01 -1.77 -3.32
N VAL A 231 -0.87 -2.45 -2.58
CA VAL A 231 -0.53 -3.05 -1.29
C VAL A 231 0.47 -4.20 -1.47
N LEU A 232 0.20 -5.14 -2.39
CA LEU A 232 1.07 -6.28 -2.65
C LEU A 232 2.49 -5.83 -3.05
N ASP A 233 2.60 -4.91 -4.01
CA ASP A 233 3.89 -4.33 -4.43
C ASP A 233 4.61 -3.62 -3.26
N SER A 234 3.88 -3.01 -2.32
CA SER A 234 4.48 -2.32 -1.15
C SER A 234 5.03 -3.28 -0.09
N LEU A 235 4.53 -4.53 -0.06
CA LEU A 235 4.92 -5.56 0.90
C LEU A 235 6.00 -6.50 0.35
N ASN A 236 6.25 -6.48 -0.95
CA ASN A 236 7.34 -7.22 -1.61
C ASN A 236 8.71 -6.86 -1.03
N GLY A 237 9.50 -7.89 -0.71
CA GLY A 237 10.81 -7.76 -0.05
C GLY A 237 10.75 -7.21 1.38
N LEU A 238 9.54 -7.10 1.97
CA LEU A 238 9.32 -6.73 3.36
C LEU A 238 8.72 -7.90 4.13
N LEU A 239 7.53 -8.37 3.73
CA LEU A 239 6.85 -9.48 4.40
C LEU A 239 7.11 -10.81 3.72
N TYR A 240 7.23 -10.83 2.39
CA TYR A 240 7.53 -12.00 1.57
C TYR A 240 8.47 -11.57 0.42
N PRO A 241 9.25 -12.49 -0.17
CA PRO A 241 10.16 -12.13 -1.26
C PRO A 241 9.43 -11.63 -2.51
N ASP A 242 8.30 -12.24 -2.87
CA ASP A 242 7.56 -11.95 -4.11
C ASP A 242 6.05 -12.29 -3.96
N ASP A 243 5.17 -11.50 -4.56
CA ASP A 243 3.71 -11.65 -4.46
C ASP A 243 3.19 -12.86 -5.26
N ARG A 244 4.04 -13.51 -6.06
CA ARG A 244 3.77 -14.82 -6.68
C ARG A 244 3.37 -15.91 -5.68
N GLN A 245 3.71 -15.75 -4.40
CA GLN A 245 3.33 -16.68 -3.33
C GLN A 245 1.86 -16.57 -2.91
N VAL A 246 1.18 -15.50 -3.30
CA VAL A 246 -0.23 -15.28 -2.98
C VAL A 246 -1.09 -16.16 -3.88
N VAL A 247 -1.65 -17.23 -3.31
CA VAL A 247 -2.51 -18.18 -4.02
C VAL A 247 -4.01 -17.95 -3.78
N SER A 248 -4.35 -17.24 -2.70
CA SER A 248 -5.72 -16.83 -2.36
C SER A 248 -5.73 -15.34 -2.01
N LEU A 249 -6.61 -14.57 -2.65
CA LEU A 249 -6.72 -13.12 -2.45
C LEU A 249 -8.18 -12.72 -2.22
N LYS A 250 -8.49 -12.16 -1.05
CA LYS A 250 -9.80 -11.64 -0.69
C LYS A 250 -9.75 -10.12 -0.55
N LEU A 251 -10.62 -9.42 -1.27
CA LEU A 251 -10.61 -7.96 -1.31
C LEU A 251 -11.98 -7.38 -0.96
N ILE A 252 -12.02 -6.38 -0.08
CA ILE A 252 -13.26 -5.69 0.32
C ILE A 252 -13.06 -4.18 0.26
N LYS A 253 -14.05 -3.45 -0.27
CA LYS A 253 -14.13 -1.98 -0.16
C LYS A 253 -15.25 -1.58 0.77
N MET A 254 -14.97 -0.70 1.71
CA MET A 254 -15.97 -0.14 2.59
C MET A 254 -15.66 1.30 3.00
N LEU A 255 -16.65 1.97 3.58
CA LEU A 255 -16.53 3.29 4.15
C LEU A 255 -16.06 3.18 5.60
N ASP A 256 -15.01 3.92 5.91
CA ASP A 256 -14.44 4.04 7.24
C ASP A 256 -15.46 4.60 8.23
N SER A 257 -15.52 3.97 9.39
CA SER A 257 -16.48 4.31 10.45
C SER A 257 -15.80 4.46 11.81
N ASP A 258 -14.46 4.34 11.84
CA ASP A 258 -13.69 4.31 13.09
C ASP A 258 -12.93 5.63 13.28
N GLY A 259 -12.75 6.03 14.54
CA GLY A 259 -11.97 7.21 14.91
C GLY A 259 -12.37 8.48 14.16
N ILE A 260 -11.40 9.11 13.48
CA ILE A 260 -11.59 10.33 12.68
C ILE A 260 -12.06 10.05 11.24
N CYS A 261 -12.28 8.77 10.89
CA CYS A 261 -12.72 8.27 9.59
C CYS A 261 -11.87 8.76 8.41
N ALA A 262 -10.54 8.78 8.57
CA ALA A 262 -9.61 9.28 7.56
C ALA A 262 -9.33 8.25 6.44
N GLY A 263 -9.79 7.02 6.61
CA GLY A 263 -9.47 5.87 5.77
C GLY A 263 -8.37 5.01 6.39
N ALA A 264 -8.32 3.76 5.97
CA ALA A 264 -7.29 2.80 6.35
C ALA A 264 -7.25 1.62 5.38
N THR A 265 -6.18 0.84 5.47
CA THR A 265 -6.01 -0.45 4.80
C THR A 265 -5.71 -1.49 5.85
N ASP A 266 -6.62 -2.45 6.02
CA ASP A 266 -6.46 -3.57 6.94
C ASP A 266 -5.96 -4.77 6.13
N VAL A 267 -4.89 -5.40 6.59
CA VAL A 267 -4.22 -6.50 5.89
C VAL A 267 -4.09 -7.69 6.83
N THR A 268 -4.50 -8.85 6.34
CA THR A 268 -4.29 -10.14 6.99
C THR A 268 -3.59 -11.06 6.00
N ILE A 269 -2.49 -11.68 6.42
CA ILE A 269 -1.73 -12.66 5.63
C ILE A 269 -1.60 -13.93 6.46
N ARG A 270 -1.88 -15.08 5.86
CA ARG A 270 -1.80 -16.39 6.51
C ARG A 270 -1.10 -17.38 5.60
N VAL A 271 -0.30 -18.26 6.17
CA VAL A 271 0.24 -19.42 5.44
C VAL A 271 -0.87 -20.44 5.24
N LEU A 272 -1.03 -20.91 4.01
CA LEU A 272 -1.87 -22.02 3.62
C LEU A 272 -1.05 -23.31 3.59
N HIS A 273 -1.65 -24.39 4.06
CA HIS A 273 -1.11 -25.74 3.99
C HIS A 273 -2.05 -26.60 3.13
N ASP A 274 -1.51 -27.53 2.35
CA ASP A 274 -2.27 -28.33 1.37
C ASP A 274 -3.46 -29.10 1.98
N GLU A 275 -3.35 -29.48 3.26
CA GLU A 275 -4.39 -30.18 4.02
C GLU A 275 -5.69 -29.37 4.19
N ALA A 276 -5.66 -28.04 3.97
CA ALA A 276 -6.81 -27.17 4.14
C ALA A 276 -7.89 -27.30 3.04
N PHE A 277 -7.57 -27.93 1.91
CA PHE A 277 -8.50 -28.06 0.77
C PHE A 277 -9.34 -29.34 0.79
N GLY A 278 -9.12 -30.24 1.76
CA GLY A 278 -9.73 -31.59 1.77
C GLY A 278 -11.15 -31.71 2.31
N SER A 279 -11.78 -30.67 2.86
CA SER A 279 -13.06 -30.84 3.58
C SER A 279 -14.13 -29.77 3.39
N SER A 280 -13.88 -28.72 2.62
CA SER A 280 -14.97 -27.82 2.18
C SER A 280 -15.53 -28.34 0.86
N GLU A 281 -16.70 -29.00 0.98
CA GLU A 281 -17.61 -29.31 -0.12
C GLU A 281 -17.68 -28.11 -1.07
N ILE A 282 -17.08 -28.24 -2.26
CA ILE A 282 -17.22 -27.24 -3.32
C ILE A 282 -18.67 -27.36 -3.78
N VAL A 283 -19.55 -26.56 -3.20
CA VAL A 283 -20.89 -26.33 -3.74
C VAL A 283 -20.69 -25.45 -4.97
N VAL A 284 -20.47 -26.10 -6.12
CA VAL A 284 -20.47 -25.49 -7.45
C VAL A 284 -21.90 -25.11 -7.83
#